data_AF-A0A846BGZ1-F1
#
_entry.id   AF-A0A846BGZ1-F1
#
_cell.length_a   1.000
_cell.length_b   1.000
_cell.length_c   1.000
_cell.angle_alpha   90.00
_cell.angle_beta   90.00
_cell.angle_gamma   90.00
#
_symmetry.space_group_name_H-M   'P 1'
#
loop_
_entity.id
_entity.type
_entity.pdbx_description
1 polymer ?
#
loop_
_entity_poly.entity_id
_entity_poly.type
_entity_poly.pdbx_seq_one_letter_code
_entity_poly.pdbx_strand_id
1 'polypeptide(L)'
;MQLKELRQKAKSLGVIRYSKLRKAELEWLILKRERGQSIPLKHLKPQLILKQLTQKPAWEWERVELSALSCKCLEALSYIMGIPKSGKKEEKIQRLLDMAEVRKAIQEFKPPERISSTDPNERDNWKQICDVAQQLADKYLGRELRAFCLKVKRFAVSTKWGMAMSLLSWRSECNARGQRFVQEMRTARKQIKQQENQQVVQQLAA
;
A
#
# COMPACT_ATOMS: atom_id res chain seq x y z
N MET A 1 -26.82 -25.25 -15.48
CA MET A 1 -25.86 -25.34 -14.36
C MET A 1 -26.58 -25.11 -13.04
N GLN A 2 -26.41 -26.01 -12.06
CA GLN A 2 -26.94 -25.82 -10.71
C GLN A 2 -26.13 -24.75 -9.96
N LEU A 3 -26.71 -24.10 -8.94
CA LEU A 3 -26.01 -23.05 -8.18
C LEU A 3 -24.72 -23.56 -7.51
N LYS A 4 -24.68 -24.84 -7.10
CA LYS A 4 -23.50 -25.48 -6.52
C LYS A 4 -22.34 -25.54 -7.51
N GLU A 5 -22.61 -25.98 -8.74
CA GLU A 5 -21.63 -26.04 -9.82
C GLU A 5 -21.06 -24.66 -10.16
N LEU A 6 -21.92 -23.64 -10.24
CA LEU A 6 -21.48 -22.26 -10.48
C LEU A 6 -20.57 -21.74 -9.37
N ARG A 7 -20.86 -22.05 -8.11
CA ARG A 7 -20.00 -21.69 -6.98
C ARG A 7 -18.66 -22.40 -7.04
N GLN A 8 -18.65 -23.68 -7.43
CA GLN A 8 -17.42 -24.45 -7.59
C GLN A 8 -16.56 -23.90 -8.74
N LYS A 9 -17.19 -23.55 -9.86
CA LYS A 9 -16.54 -22.89 -11.01
C LYS A 9 -16.00 -21.50 -10.65
N ALA A 10 -16.76 -20.68 -9.94
CA ALA A 10 -16.26 -19.39 -9.45
C ALA A 10 -15.12 -19.54 -8.44
N LYS A 11 -15.14 -20.59 -7.62
CA LYS A 11 -14.06 -20.91 -6.67
C LYS A 11 -12.77 -21.29 -7.39
N SER A 12 -12.84 -22.12 -8.44
CA SER A 12 -11.67 -22.49 -9.25
C SER A 12 -11.07 -21.29 -9.99
N LEU A 13 -11.91 -20.34 -10.44
CA LEU A 13 -11.44 -19.08 -11.02
C LEU A 13 -10.73 -18.18 -10.00
N GLY A 14 -10.95 -18.37 -8.70
CA GLY A 14 -10.21 -17.69 -7.64
C GLY A 14 -10.48 -16.18 -7.50
N VAL A 15 -11.29 -15.58 -8.37
CA VAL A 15 -11.40 -14.11 -8.50
C VAL A 15 -12.63 -13.51 -7.81
N ILE A 16 -13.73 -14.24 -7.79
CA ILE A 16 -15.05 -13.72 -7.42
C ILE A 16 -15.34 -13.97 -5.93
N ARG A 17 -15.87 -12.96 -5.23
CA ARG A 17 -16.49 -13.07 -3.91
C ARG A 17 -17.92 -13.59 -4.07
N TYR A 18 -18.19 -14.78 -3.55
CA TYR A 18 -19.45 -15.50 -3.79
C TYR A 18 -20.54 -15.25 -2.73
N SER A 19 -20.24 -14.52 -1.65
CA SER A 19 -21.22 -14.28 -0.59
C SER A 19 -22.41 -13.46 -1.10
N LYS A 20 -23.63 -14.01 -0.97
CA LYS A 20 -24.91 -13.36 -1.27
C LYS A 20 -25.21 -13.07 -2.76
N LEU A 21 -24.48 -13.67 -3.70
CA LEU A 21 -24.77 -13.52 -5.13
C LEU A 21 -25.95 -14.41 -5.57
N ARG A 22 -26.83 -13.84 -6.41
CA ARG A 22 -27.89 -14.58 -7.09
C ARG A 22 -27.30 -15.44 -8.21
N LYS A 23 -28.00 -16.50 -8.62
CA LYS A 23 -27.55 -17.43 -9.68
C LYS A 23 -27.17 -16.71 -10.97
N ALA A 24 -28.06 -15.86 -11.49
CA ALA A 24 -27.84 -15.12 -12.72
C ALA A 24 -26.64 -14.15 -12.64
N GLU A 25 -26.45 -13.50 -11.49
CA GLU A 25 -25.31 -12.61 -11.26
C GLU A 25 -23.99 -13.38 -11.24
N LEU A 26 -23.98 -14.56 -10.62
CA LEU A 26 -22.80 -15.42 -10.60
C LEU A 26 -22.47 -15.97 -12.00
N GLU A 27 -23.47 -16.41 -12.76
CA GLU A 27 -23.31 -16.82 -14.16
C GLU A 27 -22.70 -15.70 -15.01
N TRP A 28 -23.25 -14.48 -14.89
CA TRP A 28 -22.75 -13.31 -15.60
C TRP A 28 -21.30 -12.97 -15.26
N LEU A 29 -20.92 -13.02 -13.97
CA LEU A 29 -19.55 -12.76 -13.54
C LEU A 29 -18.55 -13.80 -14.05
N ILE A 30 -18.94 -15.08 -14.05
CA ILE A 30 -18.12 -16.16 -14.61
C ILE A 30 -17.91 -15.93 -16.10
N LEU A 31 -18.99 -15.67 -16.84
CA LEU A 31 -18.93 -15.43 -18.28
C LEU A 31 -18.04 -14.22 -18.63
N LYS A 32 -18.17 -13.11 -17.88
CA LYS A 32 -17.28 -11.95 -18.03
C LYS A 32 -15.83 -12.33 -17.85
N ARG A 33 -15.52 -13.12 -16.82
CA ARG A 33 -14.15 -13.54 -16.54
C ARG A 33 -13.57 -14.41 -17.64
N GLU A 34 -14.35 -15.37 -18.13
CA GLU A 34 -13.94 -16.27 -19.23
C GLU A 34 -13.70 -15.50 -20.53
N ARG A 35 -14.45 -14.43 -20.76
CA ARG A 35 -14.26 -13.50 -21.88
C ARG A 35 -13.12 -12.49 -21.68
N GLY A 36 -12.36 -12.59 -20.59
CA GLY A 36 -11.28 -11.64 -20.27
C GLY A 36 -11.75 -10.23 -19.89
N GLN A 37 -13.05 -10.03 -19.65
CA GLN A 37 -13.60 -8.72 -19.30
C GLN A 37 -13.34 -8.38 -17.82
N SER A 38 -13.31 -7.07 -17.52
CA SER A 38 -13.14 -6.58 -16.16
C SER A 38 -14.34 -6.92 -15.27
N ILE A 39 -14.06 -7.45 -14.09
CA ILE A 39 -15.05 -7.74 -13.05
C ILE A 39 -15.22 -6.49 -12.18
N PRO A 40 -16.45 -6.05 -11.87
CA PRO A 40 -16.66 -4.91 -10.98
C PRO A 40 -16.03 -5.12 -9.60
N LEU A 41 -15.38 -4.08 -9.06
CA LEU A 41 -14.63 -4.11 -7.80
C LEU A 41 -15.40 -4.76 -6.64
N LYS A 42 -16.70 -4.47 -6.51
CA LYS A 42 -17.57 -5.02 -5.44
C LYS A 42 -17.64 -6.56 -5.42
N HIS A 43 -17.34 -7.21 -6.53
CA HIS A 43 -17.33 -8.67 -6.67
C HIS A 43 -15.94 -9.29 -6.62
N LEU A 44 -14.88 -8.48 -6.63
CA LEU A 44 -13.52 -9.00 -6.50
C LEU A 44 -13.22 -9.39 -5.06
N LYS A 45 -12.37 -10.40 -4.89
CA LYS A 45 -11.80 -10.71 -3.59
C LYS A 45 -10.94 -9.53 -3.11
N PRO A 46 -11.07 -9.06 -1.85
CA PRO A 46 -10.27 -7.97 -1.32
C PRO A 46 -8.75 -8.16 -1.47
N GLN A 47 -8.26 -9.40 -1.44
CA GLN A 47 -6.85 -9.74 -1.63
C GLN A 47 -6.36 -9.42 -3.05
N LEU A 48 -7.21 -9.55 -4.07
CA LEU A 48 -6.87 -9.21 -5.45
C LEU A 48 -6.86 -7.70 -5.65
N ILE A 49 -7.83 -6.99 -5.07
CA ILE A 49 -7.84 -5.52 -5.07
C ILE A 49 -6.60 -4.98 -4.36
N LEU A 50 -6.26 -5.54 -3.19
CA LEU A 50 -5.04 -5.21 -2.46
C LEU A 50 -3.79 -5.40 -3.33
N LYS A 51 -3.67 -6.55 -4.01
CA LYS A 51 -2.55 -6.84 -4.91
C LYS A 51 -2.47 -5.81 -6.05
N GLN A 52 -3.60 -5.48 -6.68
CA GLN A 52 -3.66 -4.46 -7.74
C GLN A 52 -3.21 -3.09 -7.22
N LEU A 53 -3.70 -2.67 -6.05
CA LEU A 53 -3.32 -1.39 -5.44
C LEU A 53 -1.83 -1.32 -5.12
N THR A 54 -1.22 -2.40 -4.65
CA THR A 54 0.24 -2.43 -4.37
C THR A 54 1.11 -2.36 -5.62
N GLN A 55 0.54 -2.55 -6.81
CA GLN A 55 1.24 -2.41 -8.10
C GLN A 55 1.10 -1.00 -8.68
N LYS A 56 0.17 -0.19 -8.17
CA LYS A 56 -0.05 1.20 -8.56
C LYS A 56 0.60 2.14 -7.55
N PRO A 57 1.07 3.33 -7.97
CA PRO A 57 1.49 4.34 -7.02
C PRO A 57 0.31 4.81 -6.15
N ALA A 58 0.60 5.19 -4.90
CA ALA A 58 -0.45 5.47 -3.92
C ALA A 58 -1.39 6.63 -4.30
N TRP A 59 -0.89 7.61 -5.06
CA TRP A 59 -1.66 8.75 -5.55
C TRP A 59 -2.66 8.42 -6.66
N GLU A 60 -2.63 7.20 -7.20
CA GLU A 60 -3.63 6.69 -8.14
C GLU A 60 -4.72 5.85 -7.45
N TRP A 61 -4.66 5.70 -6.11
CA TRP A 61 -5.67 4.94 -5.39
C TRP A 61 -6.97 5.72 -5.29
N GLU A 62 -8.06 5.07 -5.66
CA GLU A 62 -9.39 5.67 -5.56
C GLU A 62 -10.09 5.26 -4.27
N ARG A 63 -10.95 6.15 -3.74
CA ARG A 63 -11.80 5.85 -2.58
C ARG A 63 -12.63 4.59 -2.80
N VAL A 64 -13.16 4.37 -4.00
CA VAL A 64 -13.98 3.20 -4.34
C VAL A 64 -13.18 1.89 -4.20
N GLU A 65 -11.92 1.88 -4.66
CA GLU A 65 -11.02 0.73 -4.51
C GLU A 65 -10.72 0.47 -3.03
N LEU A 66 -10.40 1.52 -2.25
CA LEU A 66 -10.12 1.41 -0.82
C LEU A 66 -11.35 0.96 -0.01
N SER A 67 -12.54 1.45 -0.35
CA SER A 67 -13.79 1.05 0.29
C SER A 67 -14.15 -0.42 0.02
N ALA A 68 -13.69 -1.00 -1.10
CA ALA A 68 -13.88 -2.41 -1.40
C ALA A 68 -12.98 -3.35 -0.56
N LEU A 69 -11.94 -2.81 0.08
CA LEU A 69 -11.05 -3.59 0.95
C LEU A 69 -11.69 -3.94 2.30
N SER A 70 -11.23 -5.05 2.87
CA SER A 70 -11.51 -5.40 4.27
C SER A 70 -10.69 -4.54 5.23
N CYS A 71 -11.12 -4.41 6.49
CA CYS A 71 -10.33 -3.71 7.51
C CYS A 71 -8.90 -4.26 7.64
N LYS A 72 -8.72 -5.58 7.58
CA LYS A 72 -7.40 -6.23 7.60
C LYS A 72 -6.54 -5.83 6.39
N CYS A 73 -7.13 -5.71 5.21
CA CYS A 73 -6.41 -5.26 4.01
C CYS A 73 -6.02 -3.78 4.11
N LEU A 74 -6.88 -2.92 4.66
CA LEU A 74 -6.56 -1.51 4.91
C LEU A 74 -5.46 -1.35 5.96
N GLU A 75 -5.43 -2.21 6.99
CA GLU A 75 -4.35 -2.26 7.97
C GLU A 75 -3.02 -2.66 7.32
N ALA A 76 -3.03 -3.67 6.44
CA ALA A 76 -1.84 -4.07 5.70
C ALA A 76 -1.33 -2.92 4.79
N LEU A 77 -2.23 -2.23 4.07
CA LEU A 77 -1.84 -1.03 3.29
C LEU A 77 -1.27 0.06 4.20
N SER A 78 -1.94 0.36 5.30
CA SER A 78 -1.46 1.38 6.25
C SER A 78 -0.06 1.06 6.74
N TYR A 79 0.21 -0.21 7.03
CA TYR A 79 1.53 -0.69 7.44
C TYR A 79 2.58 -0.54 6.33
N ILE A 80 2.27 -0.97 5.10
CA ILE A 80 3.14 -0.80 3.92
C ILE A 80 3.47 0.67 3.70
N MET A 81 2.49 1.55 3.88
CA MET A 81 2.65 2.98 3.72
C MET A 81 3.29 3.66 4.94
N GLY A 82 3.61 2.91 6.00
CA GLY A 82 4.26 3.41 7.20
C GLY A 82 3.40 4.37 8.04
N ILE A 83 2.08 4.35 7.87
CA ILE A 83 1.13 5.20 8.59
C ILE A 83 0.41 4.41 9.71
N PRO A 84 -0.22 5.07 10.69
CA PRO A 84 -0.95 4.37 11.75
C PRO A 84 -2.03 3.45 11.17
N LYS A 85 -2.24 2.27 11.78
CA LYS A 85 -3.19 1.23 11.31
C LYS A 85 -4.45 1.07 12.16
N SER A 86 -4.51 1.67 13.36
CA SER A 86 -5.68 1.61 14.25
C SER A 86 -6.84 2.47 13.73
N GLY A 87 -8.05 2.32 14.30
CA GLY A 87 -9.21 3.15 13.98
C GLY A 87 -10.28 2.46 13.11
N LYS A 88 -11.38 3.18 12.89
CA LYS A 88 -12.52 2.75 12.07
C LYS A 88 -12.13 2.66 10.59
N LYS A 89 -12.95 1.94 9.80
CA LYS A 89 -12.68 1.71 8.38
C LYS A 89 -12.52 3.02 7.59
N GLU A 90 -13.44 3.96 7.77
CA GLU A 90 -13.39 5.25 7.08
C GLU A 90 -12.19 6.11 7.49
N GLU A 91 -11.79 6.07 8.76
CA GLU A 91 -10.57 6.77 9.23
C GLU A 91 -9.30 6.19 8.58
N LYS A 92 -9.27 4.87 8.31
CA LYS A 92 -8.16 4.23 7.58
C LYS A 92 -8.14 4.67 6.12
N ILE A 93 -9.30 4.68 5.47
CA ILE A 93 -9.44 5.12 4.07
C ILE A 93 -9.01 6.59 3.93
N GLN A 94 -9.51 7.48 4.80
CA GLN A 94 -9.17 8.90 4.75
C GLN A 94 -7.67 9.12 4.92
N ARG A 95 -7.01 8.46 5.88
CA ARG A 95 -5.55 8.58 6.04
C ARG A 95 -4.76 8.09 4.83
N LEU A 96 -5.21 7.02 4.18
CA LEU A 96 -4.56 6.54 2.95
C LEU A 96 -4.70 7.56 1.82
N LEU A 97 -5.86 8.21 1.70
CA LEU A 97 -6.09 9.28 0.72
C LEU A 97 -5.28 10.55 1.04
N ASP A 98 -5.27 11.00 2.29
CA ASP A 98 -4.48 12.16 2.73
C ASP A 98 -2.98 11.94 2.44
N MET A 99 -2.49 10.74 2.76
CA MET A 99 -1.11 10.36 2.48
C MET A 99 -0.82 10.28 0.98
N ALA A 100 -1.75 9.72 0.19
CA ALA A 100 -1.64 9.64 -1.26
C ALA A 100 -1.54 11.03 -1.89
N GLU A 101 -2.36 11.97 -1.44
CA GLU A 101 -2.31 13.37 -1.87
C GLU A 101 -0.97 14.03 -1.54
N VAL A 102 -0.49 13.89 -0.29
CA VAL A 102 0.82 14.45 0.10
C VAL A 102 1.94 13.81 -0.72
N ARG A 103 1.91 12.49 -0.95
CA ARG A 103 2.89 11.81 -1.80
C ARG A 103 2.89 12.32 -3.22
N LYS A 104 1.72 12.59 -3.81
CA LYS A 104 1.60 13.20 -5.13
C LYS A 104 2.25 14.57 -5.16
N ALA A 105 1.94 15.41 -4.17
CA ALA A 105 2.46 16.77 -4.07
C ALA A 105 4.00 16.82 -3.98
N ILE A 106 4.61 15.85 -3.29
CA ILE A 106 6.06 15.79 -3.09
C ILE A 106 6.78 14.81 -4.02
N GLN A 107 6.10 14.19 -5.00
CA GLN A 107 6.65 13.05 -5.76
C GLN A 107 7.94 13.40 -6.53
N GLU A 108 7.99 14.60 -7.08
CA GLU A 108 9.08 15.17 -7.90
C GLU A 108 10.33 15.46 -7.06
N PHE A 109 10.16 15.66 -5.75
CA PHE A 109 11.24 15.98 -4.80
C PHE A 109 11.82 14.70 -4.21
N LYS A 110 12.76 14.09 -4.92
CA LYS A 110 13.40 12.84 -4.53
C LYS A 110 14.81 13.14 -4.00
N PRO A 111 15.03 13.12 -2.67
CA PRO A 111 16.39 13.12 -2.15
C PRO A 111 17.11 11.82 -2.57
N PRO A 112 18.45 11.81 -2.58
CA PRO A 112 19.22 10.57 -2.74
C PRO A 112 18.78 9.52 -1.70
N GLU A 113 18.82 8.24 -2.08
CA GLU A 113 18.50 7.15 -1.15
C GLU A 113 19.48 7.17 0.04
N ARG A 114 18.98 6.72 1.20
CA ARG A 114 19.60 6.90 2.52
C ARG A 114 21.08 6.51 2.49
N ILE A 115 21.91 7.47 2.84
CA ILE A 115 23.37 7.38 2.92
C ILE A 115 23.72 6.52 4.14
N SER A 116 24.61 5.53 3.98
CA SER A 116 25.20 4.88 5.16
C SER A 116 26.26 5.81 5.75
N SER A 117 26.49 5.76 7.06
CA SER A 117 27.57 6.53 7.72
C SER A 117 28.99 6.13 7.29
N THR A 118 29.10 5.27 6.27
CA THR A 118 30.34 4.78 5.67
C THR A 118 30.49 5.23 4.22
N ASP A 119 29.57 6.04 3.70
CA ASP A 119 29.64 6.56 2.34
C ASP A 119 30.65 7.72 2.28
N PRO A 120 31.73 7.61 1.49
CA PRO A 120 32.70 8.69 1.32
C PRO A 120 32.09 9.99 0.80
N ASN A 121 30.87 9.96 0.22
CA ASN A 121 30.17 11.11 -0.34
C ASN A 121 29.10 11.70 0.60
N GLU A 122 29.15 11.43 1.92
CA GLU A 122 28.14 11.88 2.88
C GLU A 122 27.84 13.39 2.81
N ARG A 123 28.87 14.23 2.63
CA ARG A 123 28.71 15.69 2.53
C ARG A 123 27.93 16.11 1.28
N ASP A 124 28.26 15.53 0.13
CA ASP A 124 27.61 15.87 -1.14
C ASP A 124 26.14 15.42 -1.14
N ASN A 125 25.88 14.27 -0.54
CA ASN A 125 24.52 13.76 -0.38
C ASN A 125 23.68 14.63 0.58
N TRP A 126 24.27 15.13 1.68
CA TRP A 126 23.58 16.07 2.56
C TRP A 126 23.22 17.37 1.85
N LYS A 127 24.15 17.92 1.05
CA LYS A 127 23.89 19.09 0.22
C LYS A 127 22.71 18.87 -0.73
N GLN A 128 22.66 17.72 -1.42
CA GLN A 128 21.53 17.38 -2.29
C GLN A 128 20.20 17.30 -1.52
N ILE A 129 20.19 16.75 -0.30
CA ILE A 129 18.98 16.72 0.54
C ILE A 129 18.53 18.14 0.87
N CYS A 130 19.46 19.01 1.28
CA CYS A 130 19.19 20.42 1.55
C CYS A 130 18.63 21.14 0.32
N ASP A 131 19.20 20.90 -0.86
CA ASP A 131 18.77 21.52 -2.12
C ASP A 131 17.35 21.05 -2.49
N VAL A 132 17.06 19.75 -2.39
CA VAL A 132 15.72 19.21 -2.66
C VAL A 132 14.68 19.76 -1.66
N ALA A 133 15.05 19.90 -0.38
CA ALA A 133 14.19 20.50 0.62
C ALA A 133 13.93 21.98 0.35
N GLN A 134 14.95 22.71 -0.12
CA GLN A 134 14.81 24.10 -0.52
C GLN A 134 13.87 24.24 -1.73
N GLN A 135 14.04 23.41 -2.76
CA GLN A 135 13.14 23.39 -3.92
C GLN A 135 11.68 23.11 -3.53
N LEU A 136 11.45 22.16 -2.61
CA LEU A 136 10.11 21.88 -2.09
C LEU A 136 9.56 23.07 -1.29
N ALA A 137 10.40 23.70 -0.47
CA ALA A 137 10.03 24.90 0.26
C ALA A 137 9.66 26.03 -0.70
N ASP A 138 10.40 26.25 -1.79
CA ASP A 138 10.14 27.33 -2.73
C ASP A 138 8.87 27.10 -3.55
N LYS A 139 8.55 25.85 -3.92
CA LYS A 139 7.34 25.52 -4.70
C LYS A 139 6.03 25.80 -3.96
N TYR A 140 5.98 25.62 -2.65
CA TYR A 140 4.73 25.70 -1.87
C TYR A 140 4.73 26.85 -0.88
N LEU A 141 3.55 27.38 -0.56
CA LEU A 141 3.35 28.35 0.50
C LEU A 141 3.52 27.68 1.87
N GLY A 142 3.91 28.45 2.89
CA GLY A 142 4.08 27.93 4.25
C GLY A 142 2.80 27.29 4.83
N ARG A 143 1.62 27.85 4.50
CA ARG A 143 0.32 27.28 4.89
C ARG A 143 0.03 25.93 4.26
N GLU A 144 0.47 25.71 3.02
CA GLU A 144 0.27 24.45 2.29
C GLU A 144 1.19 23.36 2.85
N LEU A 145 2.46 23.69 3.06
CA LEU A 145 3.41 22.77 3.72
C LEU A 145 2.94 22.38 5.12
N ARG A 146 2.41 23.35 5.88
CA ARG A 146 1.79 23.08 7.19
C ARG A 146 0.61 22.13 7.07
N ALA A 147 -0.27 22.35 6.10
CA ALA A 147 -1.41 21.46 5.84
C ALA A 147 -0.95 20.04 5.49
N PHE A 148 0.10 19.89 4.66
CA PHE A 148 0.69 18.59 4.37
C PHE A 148 1.26 17.92 5.62
N CYS A 149 2.03 18.63 6.45
CA CYS A 149 2.56 18.08 7.71
C CYS A 149 1.42 17.59 8.63
N LEU A 150 0.35 18.37 8.77
CA LEU A 150 -0.81 18.00 9.58
C LEU A 150 -1.53 16.76 9.03
N LYS A 151 -1.75 16.68 7.71
CA LYS A 151 -2.35 15.51 7.03
C LYS A 151 -1.59 14.23 7.35
N VAL A 152 -0.27 14.28 7.34
CA VAL A 152 0.59 13.11 7.62
C VAL A 152 0.94 12.95 9.10
N LYS A 153 0.34 13.76 9.99
CA LYS A 153 0.58 13.76 11.44
C LYS A 153 2.05 13.95 11.81
N ARG A 154 2.74 14.84 11.12
CA ARG A 154 4.11 15.25 11.42
C ARG A 154 4.13 16.63 12.04
N PHE A 155 5.16 16.87 12.85
CA PHE A 155 5.39 18.18 13.45
C PHE A 155 5.63 19.22 12.36
N ALA A 156 4.86 20.31 12.41
CA ALA A 156 4.98 21.44 11.50
C ALA A 156 5.91 22.48 12.15
N VAL A 157 7.16 22.50 11.71
CA VAL A 157 8.17 23.46 12.15
C VAL A 157 7.74 24.88 11.75
N SER A 158 8.29 25.91 12.42
CA SER A 158 7.99 27.32 12.13
C SER A 158 8.43 27.78 10.75
N THR A 159 9.45 27.14 10.15
CA THR A 159 10.02 27.53 8.85
C THR A 159 9.55 26.64 7.72
N LYS A 160 9.43 27.19 6.50
CA LYS A 160 9.10 26.44 5.28
C LYS A 160 10.09 25.30 5.05
N TRP A 161 11.38 25.59 5.17
CA TRP A 161 12.46 24.62 5.03
C TRP A 161 12.33 23.46 6.03
N GLY A 162 12.05 23.76 7.31
CA GLY A 162 11.86 22.72 8.33
C GLY A 162 10.65 21.82 8.05
N MET A 163 9.55 22.38 7.55
CA MET A 163 8.40 21.59 7.11
C MET A 163 8.72 20.72 5.88
N ALA A 164 9.44 21.26 4.90
CA ALA A 164 9.88 20.50 3.73
C ALA A 164 10.77 19.30 4.14
N MET A 165 11.77 19.52 4.99
CA MET A 165 12.61 18.45 5.56
C MET A 165 11.78 17.40 6.32
N SER A 166 10.80 17.83 7.11
CA SER A 166 9.90 16.94 7.85
C SER A 166 9.10 16.02 6.92
N LEU A 167 8.61 16.55 5.79
CA LEU A 167 7.87 15.79 4.76
C LEU A 167 8.77 14.82 3.99
N LEU A 168 9.98 15.25 3.61
CA LEU A 168 10.94 14.37 2.93
C LEU A 168 11.40 13.23 3.85
N SER A 169 11.71 13.54 5.11
CA SER A 169 12.03 12.54 6.14
C SER A 169 10.88 11.56 6.35
N TRP A 170 9.64 12.05 6.45
CA TRP A 170 8.44 11.22 6.53
C TRP A 170 8.31 10.24 5.36
N ARG A 171 8.49 10.72 4.13
CA ARG A 171 8.45 9.88 2.92
C ARG A 171 9.48 8.75 3.00
N SER A 172 10.71 9.07 3.39
CA SER A 172 11.81 8.10 3.53
C SER A 172 11.54 7.07 4.62
N GLU A 173 11.04 7.50 5.79
CA GLU A 173 10.63 6.59 6.88
C GLU A 173 9.52 5.63 6.44
N CYS A 174 8.51 6.14 5.74
CA CYS A 174 7.42 5.32 5.23
C CYS A 174 7.92 4.27 4.23
N ASN A 175 8.80 4.66 3.31
CA ASN A 175 9.41 3.73 2.36
C ASN A 175 10.24 2.65 3.08
N ALA A 176 11.06 3.04 4.05
CA ALA A 176 11.87 2.11 4.83
C ALA A 176 11.00 1.11 5.62
N ARG A 177 9.90 1.57 6.23
CA ARG A 177 8.94 0.68 6.92
C ARG A 177 8.27 -0.29 5.96
N GLY A 178 7.84 0.19 4.79
CA GLY A 178 7.25 -0.66 3.75
C GLY A 178 8.22 -1.74 3.26
N GLN A 179 9.48 -1.38 3.03
CA GLN A 179 10.53 -2.33 2.64
C GLN A 179 10.78 -3.40 3.72
N ARG A 180 10.89 -3.00 4.99
CA ARG A 180 11.04 -3.93 6.13
C ARG A 180 9.88 -4.91 6.20
N PHE A 181 8.65 -4.42 6.06
CA PHE A 181 7.47 -5.29 6.05
C PHE A 181 7.52 -6.34 4.93
N VAL A 182 7.87 -5.92 3.71
CA VAL A 182 7.96 -6.83 2.57
C VAL A 182 9.06 -7.86 2.81
N GLN A 183 10.18 -7.47 3.42
CA GLN A 183 11.24 -8.39 3.81
C GLN A 183 10.76 -9.39 4.87
N GLU A 184 10.10 -8.93 5.94
CA GLU A 184 9.51 -9.78 7.00
C GLU A 184 8.50 -10.79 6.43
N MET A 185 7.64 -10.36 5.51
CA MET A 185 6.68 -11.26 4.86
C MET A 185 7.36 -12.30 3.97
N ARG A 186 8.45 -11.92 3.29
CA ARG A 186 9.24 -12.85 2.46
C ARG A 186 9.97 -13.87 3.33
N THR A 187 10.54 -13.46 4.47
CA THR A 187 11.22 -14.37 5.39
C THR A 187 10.24 -15.32 6.06
N ALA A 188 9.11 -14.83 6.56
CA ALA A 188 8.05 -15.66 7.16
C ALA A 188 7.53 -16.71 6.17
N ARG A 189 7.33 -16.35 4.90
CA ARG A 189 6.89 -17.31 3.87
C ARG A 189 7.93 -18.41 3.62
N LYS A 190 9.22 -18.09 3.64
CA LYS A 190 10.29 -19.09 3.50
C LYS A 190 10.28 -20.07 4.68
N GLN A 191 10.08 -19.56 5.90
CA GLN A 191 10.01 -20.38 7.12
C GLN A 191 8.82 -21.33 7.10
N ILE A 192 7.63 -20.86 6.70
CA ILE A 192 6.43 -21.72 6.56
C ILE A 192 6.71 -22.87 5.59
N LYS A 193 7.26 -22.56 4.41
CA LYS A 193 7.59 -23.60 3.41
C LYS A 193 8.61 -24.61 3.93
N GLN A 194 9.59 -24.16 4.71
CA GLN A 194 10.58 -25.05 5.33
C GLN A 194 9.92 -25.97 6.38
N GLN A 195 9.02 -25.44 7.20
CA GLN A 195 8.26 -26.22 8.19
C GLN A 195 7.35 -27.25 7.51
N GLU A 196 6.61 -26.86 6.47
CA GLU A 196 5.78 -27.77 5.67
C GLU A 196 6.62 -28.91 5.08
N ASN A 197 7.78 -28.59 4.50
CA ASN A 197 8.68 -29.60 3.95
C ASN A 197 9.22 -30.54 5.03
N GLN A 198 9.59 -30.03 6.20
CA GLN A 198 10.06 -30.85 7.33
C GLN A 198 8.96 -31.78 7.84
N GLN A 199 7.71 -31.31 7.94
CA GLN A 199 6.57 -32.13 8.32
C GLN A 199 6.31 -33.26 7.32
N VAL A 200 6.39 -32.98 6.02
CA VAL A 200 6.24 -34.01 4.97
C VAL A 200 7.36 -35.05 5.06
N VAL A 201 8.61 -34.62 5.26
CA VAL A 201 9.74 -35.55 5.42
C VAL A 201 9.57 -36.43 6.67
N GLN A 202 9.12 -35.85 7.79
CA GLN A 202 8.84 -36.61 9.02
C GLN A 202 7.70 -37.63 8.84
N GLN A 203 6.65 -37.27 8.10
CA GLN A 203 5.53 -38.18 7.79
C GLN A 203 5.94 -39.31 6.86
N LEU A 204 6.88 -39.09 5.95
CA LEU A 204 7.40 -40.13 5.04
C LEU A 204 8.42 -41.06 5.71
N ALA A 205 9.05 -40.62 6.80
CA ALA A 205 10.02 -41.41 7.56
C ALA A 205 9.39 -42.28 8.66
N ALA A 206 8.10 -42.07 8.96
CA ALA A 206 7.31 -42.85 9.92
C ALA A 206 6.49 -43.94 9.21
#